data_AF-A0AA38PNE8-F1
#
_entry.id   AF-A0AA38PNE8-F1
#
_cell.length_a   1.000
_cell.length_b   1.000
_cell.length_c   1.000
_cell.angle_alpha   90.00
_cell.angle_beta   90.00
_cell.angle_gamma   90.00
#
_symmetry.space_group_name_H-M   'P 1'
#
loop_
_entity.id
_entity.type
_entity.pdbx_description
1 polymer ?
#
loop_
_entity_poly.entity_id
_entity_poly.type
_entity_poly.pdbx_seq_one_letter_code
_entity_poly.pdbx_strand_id
1 'polypeptide(L)' 'FHLPKLHFLNHYAEKCKFIGTYDNTNTEYTERLHIDLAKDAYHATNHKDEYPQMTLWLERKEKVMRHVSYLNW' A
#
# COMPACT_ATOMS: atom_id res chain seq x y z
N PHE A 1 -2.46 -17.38 25.31
CA PHE A 1 -2.22 -16.63 24.07
C PHE A 1 -2.85 -17.31 22.83
N HIS A 2 -4.03 -17.93 22.96
CA HIS A 2 -4.62 -18.70 21.86
C HIS A 2 -5.42 -17.87 20.85
N LEU A 3 -5.69 -16.60 21.18
CA LEU A 3 -6.40 -15.64 20.32
C LEU A 3 -5.61 -14.32 20.31
N PRO A 4 -4.66 -14.15 19.37
CA PRO A 4 -3.82 -12.96 19.31
C PRO A 4 -4.60 -11.63 19.26
N LYS A 5 -5.73 -11.61 18.54
CA LYS A 5 -6.62 -10.44 18.47
C LYS A 5 -7.22 -10.05 19.82
N LEU A 6 -7.62 -11.03 20.63
CA LEU A 6 -8.16 -10.79 21.97
C LEU A 6 -7.05 -10.35 22.94
N HIS A 7 -5.88 -10.96 22.82
CA HIS A 7 -4.71 -10.55 23.63
C HIS A 7 -4.28 -9.11 23.34
N PHE A 8 -4.37 -8.66 22.08
CA PHE A 8 -4.03 -7.31 21.68
C PHE A 8 -4.83 -6.22 22.41
N LEU A 9 -6.06 -6.52 22.86
CA LEU A 9 -6.88 -5.57 23.62
C LEU A 9 -6.20 -5.10 24.91
N ASN A 10 -5.38 -5.94 25.54
CA ASN A 10 -4.62 -5.56 26.74
C ASN A 10 -3.59 -4.44 26.47
N HIS A 11 -3.16 -4.31 25.21
CA HIS A 11 -2.17 -3.32 24.78
C HIS A 11 -2.82 -2.06 24.19
N TYR A 12 -4.15 -2.05 24.01
CA TYR A 12 -4.83 -1.00 23.25
C TYR A 12 -4.70 0.39 23.92
N ALA A 13 -4.80 0.44 25.25
CA ALA A 13 -4.65 1.70 26.00
C ALA A 13 -3.21 2.23 26.00
N GLU A 14 -2.23 1.34 26.15
CA GLU A 14 -0.81 1.69 26.09
C GLU A 14 -0.42 2.21 24.70
N LYS A 15 -0.83 1.47 23.66
CA LYS A 15 -0.61 1.85 22.26
C LYS A 15 -1.23 3.20 21.93
N CYS A 16 -2.48 3.44 22.34
CA CYS A 16 -3.16 4.73 22.14
C CYS A 16 -2.37 5.89 22.74
N LYS A 17 -1.87 5.75 23.98
CA LYS A 17 -1.04 6.78 24.62
C LYS A 17 0.30 6.99 23.92
N PHE A 18 0.88 5.93 23.37
CA PHE A 18 2.17 5.99 22.68
C PHE A 18 2.08 6.64 21.29
N ILE A 19 1.05 6.32 20.51
CA ILE A 19 0.88 6.79 19.12
C ILE A 19 -0.06 8.00 18.98
N GLY A 20 -0.80 8.34 20.04
CA GLY A 20 -1.76 9.44 20.07
C GLY A 20 -3.13 9.02 19.52
N THR A 21 -3.22 8.86 18.20
CA THR A 21 -4.43 8.40 17.50
C THR A 21 -4.11 7.20 16.62
N TYR A 22 -5.10 6.33 16.39
CA TYR A 22 -4.95 5.15 15.52
C TYR A 22 -5.06 5.48 14.03
N ASP A 23 -5.00 6.77 13.67
CA ASP A 23 -5.05 7.20 12.28
C ASP A 23 -3.83 6.62 11.53
N ASN A 24 -4.07 6.08 10.33
CA ASN A 24 -3.05 5.42 9.50
C ASN A 24 -2.31 4.23 10.15
N THR A 25 -2.88 3.60 11.18
CA THR A 25 -2.30 2.40 11.82
C THR A 25 -2.86 1.08 11.30
N ASN A 26 -3.96 1.13 10.53
CA ASN A 26 -4.56 -0.04 9.90
C ASN A 26 -3.90 -0.34 8.54
N THR A 27 -4.19 -1.52 7.99
CA THR A 27 -3.62 -1.97 6.70
C THR A 27 -4.49 -1.59 5.50
N GLU A 28 -5.65 -0.94 5.72
CA GLU A 28 -6.62 -0.64 4.66
C GLU A 28 -6.00 0.21 3.54
N TYR A 29 -5.21 1.22 3.91
CA TYR A 29 -4.56 2.10 2.95
C TYR A 29 -3.55 1.35 2.06
N THR A 30 -2.68 0.53 2.66
CA THR A 30 -1.66 -0.22 1.91
C THR A 30 -2.29 -1.36 1.10
N GLU A 31 -3.35 -2.00 1.60
CA GLU A 31 -4.14 -2.97 0.85
C GLU A 31 -4.83 -2.33 -0.36
N ARG A 32 -5.34 -1.10 -0.24
CA ARG A 32 -5.90 -0.36 -1.38
C ARG A 32 -4.84 -0.06 -2.44
N LEU A 33 -3.66 0.42 -2.01
CA LEU A 33 -2.53 0.66 -2.91
C LEU A 33 -2.05 -0.62 -3.59
N HIS A 34 -2.11 -1.77 -2.92
CA HIS A 34 -1.72 -3.05 -3.51
C HIS A 34 -2.58 -3.43 -4.72
N ILE A 35 -3.84 -2.97 -4.80
CA ILE A 35 -4.66 -3.13 -6.01
C ILE A 35 -4.04 -2.35 -7.18
N ASP A 36 -3.84 -1.05 -7.01
CA ASP A 36 -3.47 -0.16 -8.12
C ASP A 36 -1.97 -0.23 -8.49
N LEU A 37 -1.12 -0.68 -7.57
CA LEU A 37 0.34 -0.73 -7.72
C LEU A 37 0.89 -2.14 -7.95
N ALA A 38 0.27 -3.18 -7.39
CA ALA A 38 0.76 -4.54 -7.53
C ALA A 38 -0.12 -5.37 -8.47
N LYS A 39 -1.44 -5.42 -8.25
CA LYS A 39 -2.32 -6.24 -9.10
C LYS A 39 -2.38 -5.74 -10.53
N ASP A 40 -2.58 -4.43 -10.73
CA ASP A 40 -2.60 -3.84 -12.07
C ASP A 40 -1.25 -4.00 -12.78
N ALA A 41 -0.14 -3.78 -12.05
CA ALA A 41 1.20 -3.96 -12.59
C ALA A 41 1.44 -5.42 -13.01
N TYR A 42 1.05 -6.37 -12.16
CA TYR A 42 1.19 -7.80 -12.43
C TYR A 42 0.38 -8.24 -13.65
N HIS A 43 -0.88 -7.78 -13.76
CA HIS A 43 -1.74 -8.05 -14.92
C HIS A 43 -1.18 -7.47 -16.23
N ALA A 44 -0.37 -6.42 -16.17
CA ALA A 44 0.28 -5.84 -17.34
C ALA A 44 1.58 -6.55 -17.75
N THR A 45 2.04 -7.54 -16.98
CA THR A 45 3.24 -8.33 -17.30
C THR A 45 2.92 -9.57 -18.13
N ASN A 46 3.96 -10.24 -18.63
CA ASN A 46 3.86 -11.57 -19.22
C ASN A 46 3.95 -12.71 -18.17
N HIS A 47 3.96 -12.39 -16.87
CA HIS A 47 4.08 -13.34 -15.75
C HIS A 47 5.37 -14.19 -15.71
N LYS A 48 6.45 -13.72 -16.35
CA LYS A 48 7.78 -14.35 -16.30
C LYS A 48 8.82 -13.33 -15.84
N ASP A 49 9.42 -13.53 -14.68
CA ASP A 49 10.33 -12.54 -14.08
C ASP A 49 9.63 -11.18 -14.02
N GLU A 50 8.54 -11.16 -13.26
CA GLU A 50 7.55 -10.09 -13.22
C GLU A 50 8.05 -8.86 -12.45
N TYR A 51 8.92 -9.01 -11.45
CA TYR A 51 9.35 -7.89 -10.60
C TYR A 51 10.02 -6.74 -11.39
N PRO A 52 10.97 -7.00 -12.31
CA PRO A 52 11.52 -5.95 -13.17
C PRO A 52 10.45 -5.30 -14.06
N GLN A 53 9.49 -6.09 -14.56
CA GLN A 53 8.42 -5.59 -15.43
C GLN A 53 7.42 -4.72 -14.67
N MET A 54 7.01 -5.14 -13.47
CA MET A 54 6.12 -4.39 -12.58
C MET A 54 6.76 -3.07 -12.16
N THR A 55 8.05 -3.10 -11.80
CA THR A 55 8.81 -1.87 -11.47
C THR A 55 8.84 -0.90 -12.65
N LEU A 56 9.16 -1.39 -13.86
CA LEU A 56 9.19 -0.57 -15.07
C LEU A 56 7.80 -0.02 -15.43
N TRP A 57 6.75 -0.82 -15.22
CA TRP A 57 5.37 -0.39 -15.42
C TRP A 57 4.99 0.75 -14.47
N LEU A 58 5.35 0.63 -13.19
CA LEU A 58 5.12 1.66 -12.18
C LEU A 58 5.83 2.97 -12.53
N GLU A 59 7.12 2.91 -12.88
CA GLU A 59 7.87 4.11 -13.29
C GLU A 59 7.23 4.84 -14.48
N ARG A 60 6.73 4.09 -15.46
CA ARG A 60 6.05 4.66 -16.64
C ARG A 60 4.74 5.32 -16.23
N LYS A 61 3.94 4.65 -15.40
CA LYS A 61 2.67 5.19 -14.88
C LYS A 61 2.91 6.51 -14.14
N GLU A 62 3.91 6.55 -13.25
CA GLU A 62 4.29 7.77 -12.51
C GLU A 62 4.73 8.92 -13.42
N LYS A 63 5.55 8.63 -14.44
CA LYS A 63 5.98 9.65 -15.42
C LYS A 63 4.80 10.25 -16.18
N VAL A 64 3.84 9.42 -16.61
CA VAL A 64 2.63 9.88 -17.29
C VAL A 64 1.77 10.71 -16.35
N MET A 65 1.51 10.24 -15.13
CA MET A 65 0.72 11.01 -14.15
C MET A 65 1.34 12.36 -13.83
N ARG A 66 2.67 12.41 -13.64
CA ARG A 66 3.40 13.66 -13.43
C ARG A 66 3.26 14.62 -14.62
N HIS A 67 3.38 14.09 -15.84
CA HIS A 67 3.24 14.91 -17.05
C HIS A 67 1.81 15.47 -17.20
N VAL A 68 0.78 14.66 -16.93
CA VAL A 68 -0.61 15.10 -16.93
C VAL A 68 -0.83 16.21 -15.90
N SER A 69 -0.31 16.07 -14.68
CA SER A 69 -0.40 17.13 -13.66
C SER A 69 0.29 18.41 -14.10
N TYR A 70 1.43 18.33 -14.80
CA TYR A 70 2.12 19.51 -15.34
C TYR A 70 1.31 20.22 -16.43
N LEU A 71 0.63 19.47 -17.31
CA LEU A 71 -0.23 20.06 -18.35
C LEU A 71 -1.51 20.72 -17.79
N ASN A 72 -1.96 20.28 -16.61
CA ASN A 72 -3.15 20.80 -15.94
C ASN A 72 -2.86 21.99 -15.00
N TRP A 73 -1.60 22.35 -14.81
CA TRP A 73 -1.15 23.50 -14.00
C TRP A 73 -1.03 24.75 -14.87
#